data_AF-A0A144LCT3-F1
#
_entry.id   AF-A0A144LCT3-F1
#
_cell.length_a   1.000
_cell.length_b   1.000
_cell.length_c   1.000
_cell.angle_alpha   90.00
_cell.angle_beta   90.00
_cell.angle_gamma   90.00
#
_symmetry.space_group_name_H-M   'P 1'
#
loop_
_entity.id
_entity.type
_entity.pdbx_description
1 polymer ?
#
loop_
_entity_poly.entity_id
_entity_poly.type
_entity_poly.pdbx_seq_one_letter_code
_entity_poly.pdbx_strand_id
1 'polypeptide(L)'
;EDLLAVPVIAGVKSKEETFGGAEYTLSVEAFIPGTGKGVQGATAHHLGQNFSKMFDIKVSDDVASETFSYVYQNCWGISTRSIGVLTMLHSDNKGFVSPPRVAHTQLMIIPCGITKSKTEDEKKNLYEYIEKVKVSLNGFRVKTDLRDNVTPGNKFNNCE
;
A
#
# COMPACT_ATOMS: atom_id res chain seq x y z
N GLU A 1 3.57 -5.31 -5.92
CA GLU A 1 2.59 -6.14 -6.64
C GLU A 1 1.57 -6.77 -5.71
N ASP A 2 1.97 -7.68 -4.81
CA ASP A 2 1.01 -8.47 -4.03
C ASP A 2 0.06 -7.69 -3.12
N LEU A 3 0.53 -6.60 -2.51
CA LEU A 3 -0.26 -5.84 -1.54
C LEU A 3 -1.08 -4.74 -2.22
N LEU A 4 -0.41 -3.97 -3.09
CA LEU A 4 -0.94 -2.76 -3.72
C LEU A 4 -1.55 -3.02 -5.11
N ALA A 5 -1.46 -4.24 -5.64
CA ALA A 5 -1.86 -4.55 -7.02
C ALA A 5 -1.23 -3.63 -8.09
N VAL A 6 -0.09 -2.99 -7.78
CA VAL A 6 0.67 -2.15 -8.71
C VAL A 6 1.74 -3.03 -9.37
N PRO A 7 1.71 -3.22 -10.71
CA PRO A 7 2.76 -3.89 -11.45
C PRO A 7 4.02 -3.02 -11.47
N VAL A 8 5.18 -3.64 -11.36
CA VAL A 8 6.47 -2.94 -11.39
C VAL A 8 7.47 -3.66 -12.28
N ILE A 9 8.44 -2.90 -12.78
CA ILE A 9 9.57 -3.42 -13.55
C ILE A 9 10.80 -3.35 -12.66
N ALA A 10 11.32 -4.51 -12.25
CA ALA A 10 12.59 -4.58 -11.53
C ALA A 10 13.76 -4.39 -12.49
N GLY A 11 14.77 -3.62 -12.09
CA GLY A 11 15.93 -3.34 -12.92
C GLY A 11 17.11 -2.77 -12.17
N VAL A 12 18.22 -2.60 -12.88
CA VAL A 12 19.43 -1.93 -12.41
C VAL A 12 19.44 -0.53 -13.02
N LYS A 13 19.66 0.50 -12.20
CA LYS A 13 19.83 1.88 -12.68
C LYS A 13 21.08 1.99 -13.55
N SER A 14 21.07 2.94 -14.48
CA SER A 14 22.29 3.29 -15.20
C SER A 14 23.34 3.85 -14.23
N LYS A 15 24.57 4.01 -14.70
CA LYS A 15 25.65 4.55 -13.87
C LYS A 15 25.35 5.99 -13.43
N GLU A 16 24.71 6.78 -14.28
CA GLU A 16 24.33 8.17 -14.01
C GLU A 16 23.19 8.29 -12.98
N GLU A 17 22.29 7.30 -12.93
CA GLU A 17 21.12 7.25 -12.04
C GLU A 17 21.37 6.42 -10.76
N THR A 18 22.57 5.87 -10.60
CA THR A 18 22.97 5.12 -9.40
C THR A 18 23.21 6.09 -8.24
N PHE A 19 22.79 5.69 -7.03
CA PHE A 19 23.00 6.50 -5.84
C PHE A 19 24.47 6.86 -5.65
N GLY A 20 24.75 8.14 -5.37
CA GLY A 20 26.11 8.63 -5.15
C GLY A 20 26.80 7.86 -4.02
N GLY A 21 27.85 7.11 -4.36
CA GLY A 21 28.58 6.26 -3.42
C GLY A 21 28.12 4.80 -3.40
N ALA A 22 27.15 4.39 -4.21
CA ALA A 22 26.85 2.99 -4.46
C ALA A 22 27.67 2.41 -5.61
N GLU A 23 27.99 1.12 -5.56
CA GLU A 23 28.55 0.39 -6.70
C GLU A 23 27.47 0.15 -7.78
N TYR A 24 26.26 -0.20 -7.34
CA TYR A 24 25.07 -0.25 -8.20
C TYR A 24 23.80 -0.01 -7.40
N THR A 25 22.76 0.43 -8.11
CA THR A 25 21.41 0.61 -7.55
C THR A 25 20.40 -0.24 -8.31
N LEU A 26 19.64 -1.04 -7.57
CA LEU A 26 18.45 -1.72 -8.05
C LEU A 26 17.22 -0.84 -7.76
N SER A 27 16.24 -0.88 -8.65
CA SER A 27 14.95 -0.22 -8.44
C SER A 27 13.80 -1.07 -8.97
N VAL A 28 12.60 -0.71 -8.50
CA VAL A 28 11.34 -1.11 -9.09
C VAL A 28 10.64 0.12 -9.66
N GLU A 29 10.39 0.12 -10.96
CA GLU A 29 9.77 1.23 -11.67
C GLU A 29 8.29 0.93 -11.93
N ALA A 30 7.41 1.88 -11.62
CA ALA A 30 6.00 1.84 -11.98
C ALA A 30 5.72 2.87 -13.08
N PHE A 31 4.57 2.73 -13.74
CA PHE A 31 4.14 3.64 -14.80
C PHE A 31 2.73 4.15 -14.53
N ILE A 32 2.50 5.44 -14.78
CA ILE A 32 1.19 6.07 -14.62
C ILE A 32 0.61 6.40 -16.00
N PRO A 33 -0.35 5.60 -16.52
CA PRO A 33 -0.91 5.77 -17.86
C PRO A 33 -1.53 7.15 -18.09
N GLY A 34 -2.29 7.66 -17.11
CA GLY A 34 -2.99 8.94 -17.22
C GLY A 34 -2.08 10.16 -17.42
N THR A 35 -0.79 10.05 -17.07
CA THR A 35 0.20 11.13 -17.28
C THR A 35 1.28 10.77 -18.29
N GLY A 36 1.38 9.49 -18.70
CA GLY A 36 2.46 8.99 -19.54
C GLY A 36 3.84 8.99 -18.88
N LYS A 37 3.92 9.02 -17.54
CA LYS A 37 5.19 9.16 -16.81
C LYS A 37 5.55 7.91 -16.00
N GLY A 38 6.84 7.60 -15.99
CA GLY A 38 7.44 6.63 -15.08
C GLY A 38 7.61 7.20 -13.67
N VAL A 39 7.54 6.34 -12.67
CA VAL A 39 7.74 6.69 -11.26
C VAL A 39 8.48 5.56 -10.54
N GLN A 40 9.60 5.92 -9.92
CA GLN A 40 10.38 4.99 -9.11
C GLN A 40 9.65 4.67 -7.80
N GLY A 41 9.34 3.39 -7.59
CA GLY A 41 8.57 2.89 -6.46
C GLY A 41 9.40 2.62 -5.20
N ALA A 42 10.58 2.01 -5.34
CA ALA A 42 11.52 1.73 -4.26
C ALA A 42 12.94 1.52 -4.80
N THR A 43 13.94 1.53 -3.90
CA THR A 43 15.35 1.28 -4.21
C THR A 43 15.99 0.28 -3.28
N ALA A 44 17.00 -0.42 -3.81
CA ALA A 44 18.01 -1.10 -3.04
C ALA A 44 19.38 -0.79 -3.63
N HIS A 45 20.34 -0.45 -2.78
CA HIS A 45 21.67 0.00 -3.17
C HIS A 45 22.70 -0.98 -2.62
N HIS A 46 23.58 -1.46 -3.50
CA HIS A 46 24.80 -2.09 -3.07
C HIS A 46 25.86 -1.01 -2.92
N LEU A 47 26.22 -0.69 -1.68
CA LEU A 47 27.17 0.38 -1.36
C LEU A 47 28.62 -0.07 -1.51
N GLY A 48 28.84 -1.38 -1.68
CA GLY A 48 30.17 -1.97 -1.65
C GLY A 48 30.86 -1.63 -0.33
N GLN A 49 32.11 -1.18 -0.44
CA GLN A 49 32.90 -0.69 0.69
C GLN A 49 33.06 0.84 0.69
N ASN A 50 32.32 1.59 -0.14
CA ASN A 50 32.54 3.03 -0.30
C ASN A 50 32.29 3.78 1.01
N PHE A 51 31.17 3.51 1.66
CA PHE A 51 30.80 4.12 2.93
C PHE A 51 31.61 3.57 4.10
N SER A 52 31.90 2.27 4.12
CA SER A 52 32.70 1.68 5.20
C SER A 52 34.13 2.22 5.21
N LYS A 53 34.73 2.49 4.05
CA LYS A 53 36.00 3.23 3.94
C LYS A 53 35.89 4.67 4.40
N MET A 54 34.83 5.39 3.99
CA MET A 54 34.62 6.79 4.36
C MET A 54 34.43 6.99 5.86
N PHE A 55 33.80 6.03 6.54
CA PHE A 55 33.48 6.11 7.98
C PHE A 55 34.36 5.19 8.86
N ASP A 56 35.45 4.65 8.32
CA ASP A 56 36.37 3.69 8.98
C ASP A 56 35.68 2.50 9.68
N ILE A 57 34.66 1.93 9.01
CA ILE A 57 33.90 0.78 9.51
C ILE A 57 34.59 -0.51 9.08
N LYS A 58 35.28 -1.16 10.02
CA LYS A 58 36.06 -2.36 9.77
C LYS A 58 35.82 -3.44 10.82
N VAL A 59 36.04 -4.69 10.43
CA VAL A 59 35.98 -5.88 11.29
C VAL A 59 37.33 -6.59 11.27
N SER A 60 37.71 -7.22 12.38
CA SER A 60 38.93 -8.04 12.45
C SER A 60 38.69 -9.34 11.72
N ASP A 61 39.63 -9.76 10.88
CA ASP A 61 39.51 -11.00 10.10
C ASP A 61 39.72 -12.24 10.98
N ASP A 62 40.53 -12.12 12.04
CA ASP A 62 40.72 -13.10 13.10
C ASP A 62 40.95 -12.35 14.44
N VAL A 63 40.61 -12.98 15.56
CA VAL A 63 40.86 -12.47 16.92
C VAL A 63 42.36 -12.39 17.22
N ALA A 64 43.17 -13.24 16.58
CA ALA A 64 44.62 -13.28 16.75
C ALA A 64 45.40 -12.44 15.72
N SER A 65 44.75 -11.99 14.63
CA SER A 65 45.39 -11.17 13.59
C SER A 65 45.14 -9.68 13.84
N GLU A 66 46.13 -8.83 13.58
CA GLU A 66 45.95 -7.37 13.50
C GLU A 66 45.42 -6.90 12.12
N THR A 67 44.83 -7.80 11.32
CA THR A 67 44.30 -7.49 9.99
C THR A 67 42.81 -7.16 10.05
N PHE A 68 42.45 -6.05 9.40
CA PHE A 68 41.08 -5.55 9.36
C PHE A 68 40.55 -5.47 7.93
N SER A 69 39.31 -5.90 7.74
CA SER A 69 38.58 -5.76 6.48
C SER A 69 37.44 -4.75 6.59
N TYR A 70 37.30 -3.91 5.55
CA TYR A 70 36.15 -3.02 5.40
C TYR A 70 34.88 -3.81 5.11
N VAL A 71 33.80 -3.49 5.80
CA VAL A 71 32.52 -4.20 5.62
C VAL A 71 31.85 -3.83 4.29
N TYR A 72 31.18 -4.81 3.69
CA TYR A 72 30.27 -4.55 2.57
C TYR A 72 28.92 -4.11 3.11
N GLN A 73 28.37 -3.03 2.55
CA GLN A 73 27.12 -2.44 3.02
C GLN A 73 26.06 -2.39 1.92
N ASN A 74 24.80 -2.50 2.32
CA ASN A 74 23.63 -2.24 1.49
C ASN A 74 22.70 -1.27 2.23
N CYS A 75 21.94 -0.47 1.49
CA CYS A 75 20.80 0.26 2.04
C CYS A 75 19.62 0.19 1.07
N TRP A 76 18.41 0.36 1.55
CA TRP A 76 17.19 0.24 0.75
C TRP A 76 16.09 1.10 1.34
N GLY A 77 15.16 1.53 0.48
CA GLY A 77 14.15 2.51 0.86
C GLY A 77 12.85 2.34 0.09
N ILE A 78 11.75 2.46 0.83
CA ILE A 78 10.39 2.61 0.31
C ILE A 78 9.71 3.71 1.13
N SER A 79 8.84 4.50 0.50
CA SER A 79 8.15 5.61 1.16
C SER A 79 6.64 5.59 0.89
N THR A 80 5.92 6.53 1.50
CA THR A 80 4.49 6.77 1.26
C THR A 80 4.17 7.18 -0.17
N ARG A 81 5.19 7.45 -1.01
CA ARG A 81 5.01 7.55 -2.48
C ARG A 81 4.24 6.35 -3.04
N SER A 82 4.41 5.16 -2.47
CA SER A 82 3.68 3.95 -2.87
C SER A 82 2.16 4.12 -2.79
N ILE A 83 1.65 4.91 -1.83
CA ILE A 83 0.22 5.25 -1.71
C ILE A 83 -0.19 6.19 -2.85
N GLY A 84 0.67 7.16 -3.22
CA GLY A 84 0.41 8.01 -4.38
C GLY A 84 0.33 7.22 -5.69
N VAL A 85 1.26 6.29 -5.90
CA VAL A 85 1.26 5.40 -7.08
C VAL A 85 0.02 4.52 -7.12
N LEU A 86 -0.36 3.94 -5.98
CA LEU A 86 -1.61 3.18 -5.80
C LEU A 86 -2.82 4.01 -6.24
N THR A 87 -2.95 5.24 -5.71
CA THR A 87 -4.06 6.13 -6.03
C THR A 87 -4.08 6.47 -7.51
N MET A 88 -2.95 6.87 -8.10
CA MET A 88 -2.90 7.26 -9.52
C MET A 88 -3.17 6.10 -10.48
N LEU A 89 -2.83 4.88 -10.10
CA LEU A 89 -3.00 3.71 -10.97
C LEU A 89 -4.42 3.16 -10.94
N HIS A 90 -5.04 3.07 -9.76
CA HIS A 90 -6.31 2.36 -9.60
C HIS A 90 -7.53 3.27 -9.66
N SER A 91 -7.40 4.57 -9.36
CA SER A 91 -8.54 5.48 -9.35
C SER A 91 -9.17 5.62 -10.73
N ASP A 92 -10.48 5.80 -10.75
CA ASP A 92 -11.28 6.01 -11.97
C ASP A 92 -12.09 7.32 -11.87
N ASN A 93 -13.04 7.50 -12.78
CA ASN A 93 -13.88 8.70 -12.82
C ASN A 93 -14.89 8.79 -11.68
N LYS A 94 -15.12 7.70 -10.93
CA LYS A 94 -16.01 7.67 -9.77
C LYS A 94 -15.25 7.96 -8.48
N GLY A 95 -13.99 7.57 -8.40
CA GLY A 95 -13.17 7.86 -7.23
C GLY A 95 -11.98 6.93 -7.06
N PHE A 96 -11.61 6.72 -5.79
CA PHE A 96 -10.47 5.91 -5.43
C PHE A 96 -10.84 4.43 -5.37
N VAL A 97 -10.20 3.61 -6.20
CA VAL A 97 -10.35 2.15 -6.15
C VAL A 97 -9.24 1.56 -5.29
N SER A 98 -9.62 1.03 -4.11
CA SER A 98 -8.66 0.43 -3.18
C SER A 98 -8.50 -1.07 -3.40
N PRO A 99 -7.28 -1.60 -3.56
CA PRO A 99 -7.04 -3.04 -3.56
C PRO A 99 -7.49 -3.67 -2.24
N PRO A 100 -8.18 -4.83 -2.27
CA PRO A 100 -8.78 -5.43 -1.08
C PRO A 100 -7.81 -5.70 0.07
N ARG A 101 -6.51 -5.93 -0.20
CA ARG A 101 -5.51 -6.21 0.84
C ARG A 101 -5.13 -4.98 1.67
N VAL A 102 -5.34 -3.76 1.15
CA VAL A 102 -5.04 -2.50 1.84
C VAL A 102 -6.26 -1.64 2.15
N ALA A 103 -7.44 -1.96 1.60
CA ALA A 103 -8.67 -1.25 1.88
C ALA A 103 -9.01 -1.26 3.38
N HIS A 104 -9.12 -0.09 4.04
CA HIS A 104 -9.43 -0.05 5.48
C HIS A 104 -10.78 -0.74 5.78
N THR A 105 -11.80 -0.48 4.97
CA THR A 105 -13.06 -1.22 4.92
C THR A 105 -13.14 -1.94 3.59
N GLN A 106 -13.30 -3.26 3.61
CA GLN A 106 -13.42 -4.07 2.40
C GLN A 106 -14.88 -4.20 1.96
N LEU A 107 -15.79 -4.33 2.93
CA LEU A 107 -17.22 -4.51 2.68
C LEU A 107 -18.00 -3.48 3.49
N MET A 108 -18.89 -2.74 2.81
CA MET A 108 -19.83 -1.83 3.43
C MET A 108 -21.25 -2.39 3.33
N ILE A 109 -21.93 -2.55 4.45
CA ILE A 109 -23.33 -2.96 4.51
C ILE A 109 -24.20 -1.71 4.67
N ILE A 110 -25.07 -1.46 3.69
CA ILE A 110 -26.00 -0.32 3.68
C ILE A 110 -27.44 -0.85 3.64
N PRO A 111 -28.26 -0.64 4.69
CA PRO A 111 -29.66 -1.00 4.65
C PRO A 111 -30.40 -0.13 3.62
N CYS A 112 -31.24 -0.78 2.81
CA CYS A 112 -32.06 -0.14 1.78
C CYS A 112 -33.56 -0.32 2.07
N GLY A 113 -34.38 0.58 1.53
CA GLY A 113 -35.85 0.48 1.66
C GLY A 113 -36.37 0.69 3.08
N ILE A 114 -35.68 1.48 3.92
CA ILE A 114 -36.22 1.98 5.18
C ILE A 114 -37.10 3.19 4.84
N THR A 115 -38.40 2.97 4.70
CA THR A 115 -39.40 4.02 4.44
C THR A 115 -40.10 4.43 5.73
N LYS A 116 -40.77 5.59 5.75
CA LYS A 116 -41.62 6.03 6.87
C LYS A 116 -42.78 5.05 7.19
N SER A 117 -43.14 4.20 6.22
CA SER A 117 -44.22 3.22 6.34
C SER A 117 -43.80 1.90 6.99
N LYS A 118 -42.49 1.67 7.22
CA LYS A 118 -42.03 0.44 7.89
C LYS A 118 -42.28 0.52 9.39
N THR A 119 -42.73 -0.60 9.95
CA THR A 119 -42.89 -0.72 11.40
C THR A 119 -41.53 -0.83 12.09
N GLU A 120 -41.48 -0.49 13.37
CA GLU A 120 -40.25 -0.64 14.17
C GLU A 120 -39.79 -2.11 14.25
N ASP A 121 -40.73 -3.06 14.23
CA ASP A 121 -40.42 -4.50 14.18
C ASP A 121 -39.71 -4.90 12.88
N GLU A 122 -40.13 -4.37 11.73
CA GLU A 122 -39.45 -4.62 10.45
C GLU A 122 -38.03 -4.04 10.42
N LYS A 123 -37.83 -2.86 11.01
CA LYS A 123 -36.49 -2.26 11.14
C LYS A 123 -35.60 -3.10 12.06
N LYS A 124 -36.14 -3.55 13.20
CA LYS A 124 -35.44 -4.42 14.14
C LYS A 124 -35.01 -5.74 13.47
N ASN A 125 -35.93 -6.39 12.76
CA ASN A 125 -35.65 -7.61 12.01
C ASN A 125 -34.55 -7.39 10.96
N LEU A 126 -34.55 -6.25 10.26
CA LEU A 126 -33.51 -5.90 9.30
C LEU A 126 -32.14 -5.73 9.97
N TYR A 127 -32.08 -5.06 11.13
CA TYR A 127 -30.83 -4.85 11.85
C TYR A 127 -30.28 -6.15 12.45
N GLU A 128 -31.14 -7.02 12.98
CA GLU A 128 -30.75 -8.36 13.41
C GLU A 128 -30.21 -9.20 12.25
N TYR A 129 -30.82 -9.09 11.06
CA TYR A 129 -30.32 -9.76 9.86
C TYR A 129 -28.96 -9.22 9.42
N ILE A 130 -28.76 -7.90 9.45
CA ILE A 130 -27.47 -7.26 9.12
C ILE A 130 -26.36 -7.73 10.06
N GLU A 131 -26.63 -7.85 11.37
CA GLU A 131 -25.64 -8.38 12.30
C GLU A 131 -25.32 -9.85 12.03
N LYS A 132 -26.32 -10.69 11.68
CA LYS A 132 -26.07 -12.07 11.24
C LYS A 132 -25.17 -12.13 10.00
N VAL A 133 -25.44 -11.29 9.00
CA VAL A 133 -24.61 -11.19 7.79
C VAL A 133 -23.19 -10.74 8.13
N LYS A 134 -23.04 -9.72 8.96
CA LYS A 134 -21.73 -9.22 9.39
C LYS A 134 -20.92 -10.29 10.11
N VAL A 135 -21.54 -11.07 11.00
CA VAL A 135 -20.89 -12.20 11.69
C VAL A 135 -20.47 -13.29 10.71
N SER A 136 -21.28 -13.57 9.68
CA SER A 136 -20.93 -14.55 8.64
C SER A 136 -19.73 -14.14 7.77
N LEU A 137 -19.36 -12.85 7.78
CA LEU A 137 -18.27 -12.27 6.99
C LEU A 137 -16.99 -12.04 7.84
N ASN A 138 -16.78 -12.83 8.89
CA ASN A 138 -15.67 -12.66 9.85
C ASN A 138 -14.24 -12.63 9.24
N GLY A 139 -14.05 -13.11 8.00
CA GLY A 139 -12.79 -13.03 7.26
C GLY A 139 -12.52 -11.69 6.58
N PHE A 140 -13.46 -10.74 6.63
CA PHE A 140 -13.37 -9.44 5.96
C PHE A 140 -13.43 -8.27 6.95
N ARG A 141 -12.85 -7.14 6.56
CA ARG A 141 -13.00 -5.86 7.25
C ARG A 141 -14.33 -5.24 6.87
N VAL A 142 -15.38 -5.57 7.63
CA VAL A 142 -16.77 -5.16 7.35
C VAL A 142 -17.19 -3.98 8.22
N LYS A 143 -17.86 -3.00 7.62
CA LYS A 143 -18.51 -1.89 8.32
C LYS A 143 -19.98 -1.79 7.90
N THR A 144 -20.82 -1.27 8.78
CA THR A 144 -22.24 -1.04 8.52
C THR A 144 -22.53 0.47 8.61
N ASP A 145 -23.27 1.02 7.66
CA ASP A 145 -23.71 2.42 7.68
C ASP A 145 -25.21 2.54 7.98
N LEU A 146 -25.52 2.67 9.28
CA LEU A 146 -26.88 2.81 9.82
C LEU A 146 -27.34 4.28 9.97
N ARG A 147 -26.68 5.24 9.30
CA ARG A 147 -27.07 6.66 9.42
C ARG A 147 -28.43 6.91 8.77
N ASP A 148 -29.46 7.18 9.57
CA ASP A 148 -30.83 7.40 9.04
C ASP A 148 -31.01 8.80 8.42
N ASN A 149 -30.13 9.74 8.74
CA ASN A 149 -30.15 11.11 8.21
C ASN A 149 -29.58 11.25 6.79
N VAL A 150 -29.12 10.16 6.18
CA VAL A 150 -28.48 10.16 4.85
C VAL A 150 -29.20 9.17 3.95
N THR A 151 -29.53 9.59 2.73
CA THR A 151 -30.18 8.71 1.74
C THR A 151 -29.25 7.54 1.37
N PRO A 152 -29.79 6.35 1.04
CA PRO A 152 -28.96 5.22 0.58
C PRO A 152 -28.07 5.58 -0.62
N GLY A 153 -28.58 6.40 -1.55
CA GLY A 153 -27.78 6.90 -2.69
C GLY A 153 -26.55 7.70 -2.26
N ASN A 154 -26.69 8.59 -1.28
CA ASN A 154 -25.53 9.31 -0.73
C ASN A 154 -24.57 8.38 0.02
N LYS A 155 -25.08 7.32 0.67
CA LYS A 155 -24.22 6.32 1.29
C LYS A 155 -23.42 5.54 0.25
N PHE A 156 -24.04 5.15 -0.87
CA PHE A 156 -23.35 4.51 -1.98
C PHE A 156 -22.26 5.40 -2.55
N ASN A 157 -22.56 6.66 -2.85
CA ASN A 157 -21.55 7.61 -3.35
C ASN A 157 -20.43 7.90 -2.33
N ASN A 158 -20.68 7.81 -1.03
CA ASN A 158 -19.63 7.95 -0.01
C ASN A 158 -18.72 6.72 0.10
N CYS A 159 -19.13 5.59 -0.47
CA CYS A 159 -18.42 4.31 -0.41
C CYS A 159 -17.88 3.86 -1.77
N GLU A 160 -18.39 4.40 -2.87
CA GLU A 160 -17.71 4.45 -4.18
C GLU A 160 -16.46 5.34 -4.09
#